data_AF-A0A9W8ZW39-F1
#
_entry.id   AF-A0A9W8ZW39-F1
#
_cell.length_a   1.000
_cell.length_b   1.000
_cell.length_c   1.000
_cell.angle_alpha   90.00
_cell.angle_beta   90.00
_cell.angle_gamma   90.00
#
_symmetry.space_group_name_H-M   'P 1'
#
loop_
_entity.id
_entity.type
_entity.pdbx_description
1 polymer ?
#
loop_
_entity_poly.entity_id
_entity_poly.type
_entity_poly.pdbx_seq_one_letter_code
_entity_poly.pdbx_strand_id
1 'polypeptide(L)'
;RARHYSHTHFPPRYLLVDFGFSRIHLSSSVSPLEETTHPISEAKIPGVEVINPFPANVFLLGATIRSLRCTLYSTDGGFYTFKFLRPLTDDLTQDDPSEQPNIDEAVAQFTAILDILPSSKLRTSFISNKQ
;
A
#
# COMPACT_ATOMS: atom_id res chain seq x y z
N ARG A 1 -10.11 -24.74 -29.73
CA ARG A 1 -9.99 -23.27 -29.51
C ARG A 1 -10.35 -22.98 -28.06
N ALA A 2 -9.48 -22.38 -27.26
CA ALA A 2 -9.74 -22.12 -25.84
C ALA A 2 -10.77 -20.98 -25.67
N ARG A 3 -11.71 -21.12 -24.72
CA ARG A 3 -12.64 -20.04 -24.35
C ARG A 3 -11.84 -18.90 -23.71
N HIS A 4 -11.92 -17.71 -24.30
CA HIS A 4 -11.30 -16.52 -23.73
C HIS A 4 -12.32 -15.83 -22.82
N TYR A 5 -11.90 -15.53 -21.59
CA TYR A 5 -12.69 -14.75 -20.64
C TYR A 5 -11.98 -13.41 -20.41
N SER A 6 -12.75 -12.34 -20.23
CA SER A 6 -12.16 -11.05 -19.85
C SER A 6 -11.64 -11.12 -18.41
N HIS A 7 -10.59 -10.35 -18.13
CA HIS A 7 -10.03 -10.18 -16.79
C HIS A 7 -11.06 -9.76 -15.73
N THR A 8 -12.15 -9.11 -16.16
CA THR A 8 -13.27 -8.68 -15.31
C THR A 8 -14.27 -9.80 -14.99
N HIS A 9 -14.29 -10.88 -15.78
CA HIS A 9 -15.17 -12.03 -15.58
C HIS A 9 -14.62 -13.00 -14.52
N PHE A 10 -13.30 -13.02 -14.35
CA PHE A 10 -12.58 -13.75 -13.30
C PHE A 10 -11.49 -12.85 -12.70
N PRO A 11 -11.83 -12.00 -11.72
CA PRO A 11 -10.87 -11.09 -11.15
C PRO A 11 -9.71 -11.86 -10.49
N PRO A 12 -8.45 -11.46 -10.74
CA PRO A 12 -7.30 -12.09 -10.10
C PRO A 12 -7.31 -11.86 -8.59
N ARG A 13 -6.74 -12.82 -7.85
CA ARG A 13 -6.49 -12.70 -6.40
C ARG A 13 -5.01 -12.41 -6.19
N TYR A 14 -4.72 -11.35 -5.45
CA TYR A 14 -3.37 -10.99 -5.06
C TYR A 14 -3.13 -11.49 -3.63
N LEU A 15 -1.97 -12.10 -3.41
CA LEU A 15 -1.54 -12.61 -2.12
C LEU A 15 -0.22 -11.93 -1.75
N LEU A 16 -0.08 -11.53 -0.50
CA LEU A 16 1.22 -11.15 0.05
C LEU A 16 2.06 -12.44 0.16
N VAL A 17 3.29 -12.35 -0.35
CA VAL A 17 4.26 -13.43 -0.36
C VAL A 17 5.57 -12.91 0.19
N ASP A 18 6.53 -13.83 0.39
CA ASP A 18 7.85 -13.53 0.95
C ASP A 18 7.81 -13.09 2.42
N PHE A 19 7.59 -14.08 3.29
CA PHE A 19 7.60 -13.91 4.74
C PHE A 19 8.99 -14.14 5.35
N GLY A 20 10.07 -14.05 4.57
CA GLY A 20 11.44 -14.35 5.01
C GLY A 20 11.92 -13.51 6.20
N PHE A 21 11.34 -12.31 6.36
CA PHE A 21 11.61 -11.39 7.47
C PHE A 21 10.42 -11.22 8.42
N SER A 22 9.33 -11.96 8.24
CA SER A 22 8.14 -11.80 9.05
C SER A 22 8.28 -12.47 10.41
N ARG A 23 7.68 -11.84 11.42
CA ARG A 23 7.65 -12.34 12.79
C ARG A 23 6.22 -12.36 13.30
N ILE A 24 5.91 -13.37 14.12
CA ILE A 24 4.61 -13.48 14.76
C ILE A 24 4.72 -12.83 16.13
N HIS A 25 3.90 -11.81 16.36
CA HIS A 25 3.78 -11.18 17.65
C HIS A 25 2.53 -11.67 18.38
N LEU A 26 2.64 -11.84 19.70
CA LEU A 26 1.49 -12.10 20.56
C LEU A 26 0.61 -10.86 20.60
N SER A 27 -0.71 -11.03 20.77
CA SER A 27 -1.65 -9.92 20.91
C SER A 27 -1.38 -9.02 22.13
N SER A 28 -0.65 -9.53 23.13
CA SER A 28 -0.18 -8.76 24.28
C SER A 28 1.01 -7.84 23.97
N SER A 29 1.68 -8.02 22.83
CA SER A 29 2.83 -7.21 22.43
C SER A 29 2.34 -5.93 21.75
N VAL A 30 2.04 -4.91 22.54
CA VAL A 30 1.48 -3.64 22.03
C VAL A 30 2.53 -2.78 21.29
N SER A 31 3.80 -2.95 21.64
CA SER A 31 4.91 -2.21 21.01
C SER A 31 6.21 -3.01 21.05
N PRO A 32 6.30 -4.13 20.30
CA PRO A 32 7.56 -4.88 20.20
C PRO A 32 8.62 -3.96 19.59
N LEU A 33 9.82 -3.98 20.15
CA LEU A 33 10.96 -3.23 19.64
C LEU A 33 11.87 -4.22 18.92
N GLU A 34 12.12 -3.99 17.63
CA GLU A 34 12.87 -4.91 16.79
C GLU A 34 14.07 -4.24 16.15
N GLU A 35 15.20 -4.93 16.18
CA GLU A 35 16.36 -4.59 15.36
C GLU A 35 15.99 -4.70 13.88
N THR A 36 16.00 -3.57 13.17
CA THR A 36 15.84 -3.57 11.72
C THR A 36 17.20 -3.70 11.03
N THR A 37 17.31 -4.70 10.15
CA THR A 37 18.46 -4.87 9.25
C THR A 37 18.34 -3.99 8.00
N HIS A 38 17.16 -3.41 7.76
CA HIS A 38 16.88 -2.63 6.56
C HIS A 38 16.70 -1.14 6.90
N PRO A 39 17.36 -0.24 6.15
CA PRO A 39 17.07 1.17 6.25
C PRO A 39 15.65 1.40 5.71
N ILE A 40 14.71 1.77 6.59
CA ILE A 40 13.34 2.17 6.23
C ILE A 40 13.33 3.50 5.46
N SER A 41 14.49 4.15 5.34
CA SER A 41 14.74 5.38 4.59
C SER A 41 16.16 5.39 4.03
N GLU A 42 16.35 5.77 2.76
CA GLU A 42 17.68 6.05 2.16
C GLU A 42 18.43 7.15 2.92
N ALA A 43 17.73 7.94 3.73
CA ALA A 43 18.33 8.82 4.71
C ALA A 43 18.17 8.19 6.12
N LYS A 44 19.21 7.53 6.62
CA LYS A 44 19.98 7.93 7.85
C LYS A 44 20.76 6.75 8.47
N ILE A 45 22.10 6.83 8.34
CA ILE A 45 23.18 6.40 9.25
C ILE A 45 23.34 4.89 9.59
N PRO A 46 24.58 4.33 9.54
CA PRO A 46 24.83 2.93 9.87
C PRO A 46 24.77 2.67 11.39
N GLY A 47 23.84 1.81 11.79
CA GLY A 47 23.65 1.33 13.16
C GLY A 47 22.30 0.61 13.22
N VAL A 48 22.23 -0.52 13.92
CA VAL A 48 20.98 -1.27 14.07
C VAL A 48 19.94 -0.38 14.75
N GLU A 49 18.90 0.00 14.01
CA GLU A 49 17.81 0.82 14.55
C GLU A 49 16.79 -0.13 15.18
N VAL A 50 16.36 0.19 16.41
CA VAL A 50 15.34 -0.59 17.10
C VAL A 50 14.01 0.15 16.96
N ILE A 51 13.08 -0.43 16.18
CA ILE A 51 11.82 0.24 15.79
C ILE A 51 10.64 -0.66 16.11
N ASN A 52 9.48 -0.05 16.37
CA ASN A 52 8.23 -0.78 16.42
C ASN A 52 7.78 -1.16 14.98
N PRO A 53 7.71 -2.46 14.64
CA PRO A 53 7.43 -2.90 13.29
C PRO A 53 6.01 -2.57 12.83
N PHE A 54 5.05 -2.35 13.73
CA PHE A 54 3.66 -2.08 13.34
C PHE A 54 3.50 -0.75 12.59
N PRO A 55 3.82 0.43 13.16
CA PRO A 55 3.76 1.69 12.43
C PRO A 55 4.76 1.74 11.26
N ALA A 56 5.93 1.11 11.41
CA ALA A 56 6.92 1.04 10.33
C ALA A 56 6.37 0.31 9.09
N ASN A 57 5.69 -0.82 9.27
CA ASN A 57 5.07 -1.56 8.18
C ASN A 57 3.91 -0.80 7.54
N VAL A 58 3.11 -0.08 8.34
CA VAL A 58 2.05 0.80 7.82
C VAL A 58 2.65 1.91 6.95
N PHE A 59 3.76 2.51 7.40
CA PHE A 59 4.46 3.56 6.66
C PHE A 59 4.99 3.02 5.33
N LEU A 60 5.68 1.88 5.38
CA LEU A 60 6.23 1.23 4.20
C LEU A 60 5.14 0.85 3.19
N LEU A 61 3.99 0.35 3.67
CA LEU A 61 2.82 0.07 2.83
C LEU A 61 2.33 1.36 2.14
N GLY A 62 2.13 2.44 2.89
CA GLY A 62 1.73 3.73 2.36
C GLY A 62 2.72 4.27 1.32
N ALA A 63 4.01 4.23 1.61
CA ALA A 63 5.08 4.69 0.73
C ALA A 63 5.14 3.86 -0.56
N THR A 64 4.94 2.54 -0.46
CA THR A 64 4.88 1.62 -1.60
C THR A 64 3.70 1.94 -2.51
N ILE A 65 2.50 2.11 -1.95
CA ILE A 65 1.30 2.47 -2.73
C ILE A 65 1.45 3.87 -3.35
N ARG A 66 2.01 4.83 -2.59
CA ARG A 66 2.31 6.18 -3.08
C ARG A 66 3.26 6.14 -4.27
N SER A 67 4.32 5.34 -4.19
CA SER A 67 5.30 5.13 -5.26
C SER A 67 4.65 4.49 -6.49
N LEU A 68 3.94 3.37 -6.32
CA LEU A 68 3.22 2.69 -7.40
C LEU A 68 2.30 3.65 -8.15
N ARG A 69 1.58 4.47 -7.39
CA ARG A 69 0.70 5.49 -7.94
C ARG A 69 1.49 6.54 -8.75
N CYS A 70 2.61 7.03 -8.25
CA CYS A 70 3.48 7.99 -8.95
C CYS A 70 4.14 7.41 -10.21
N THR A 71 4.63 6.18 -10.17
CA THR A 71 5.26 5.50 -11.32
C THR A 71 4.26 5.32 -12.47
N LEU A 72 2.99 5.04 -12.15
CA LEU A 72 1.90 4.96 -13.13
C LEU A 72 1.46 6.33 -13.69
N TYR A 73 1.98 7.45 -13.18
CA TYR A 73 1.73 8.78 -13.77
C TYR A 73 2.79 9.22 -14.79
N SER A 74 3.94 8.54 -14.88
CA SER A 74 5.15 9.12 -15.47
C SER A 74 5.42 8.81 -16.95
N THR A 75 4.44 8.30 -17.70
CA THR A 75 4.50 8.21 -19.17
C THR A 75 3.37 9.03 -19.78
N ASP A 76 3.66 9.75 -20.87
CA ASP A 76 2.94 10.83 -21.58
C ASP A 76 1.43 10.62 -21.88
N GLY A 77 0.64 10.30 -20.86
CA GLY A 77 -0.76 9.91 -20.94
C GLY A 77 -1.40 9.61 -19.58
N GLY A 78 -0.63 9.62 -18.48
CA GLY A 78 -1.06 9.73 -17.09
C GLY A 78 -2.25 8.84 -16.68
N PHE A 79 -2.01 7.71 -16.02
CA PHE A 79 -3.10 6.89 -15.48
C PHE A 79 -3.76 7.59 -14.28
N TYR A 80 -4.79 8.41 -14.52
CA TYR A 80 -5.66 9.08 -13.53
C TYR A 80 -6.34 8.13 -12.51
N THR A 81 -6.15 6.83 -12.65
CA THR A 81 -6.97 5.78 -12.08
C THR A 81 -6.84 5.66 -10.56
N PHE A 82 -5.73 6.09 -9.95
CA PHE A 82 -5.49 5.90 -8.51
C PHE A 82 -5.47 7.19 -7.68
N LYS A 83 -5.98 8.31 -8.23
CA LYS A 83 -6.07 9.58 -7.47
C LYS A 83 -6.89 9.43 -6.18
N PHE A 84 -7.89 8.55 -6.18
CA PHE A 84 -8.74 8.30 -5.01
C PHE A 84 -8.01 7.69 -3.81
N LEU A 85 -6.84 7.07 -4.03
CA LEU A 85 -6.00 6.53 -2.95
C LEU A 85 -5.14 7.60 -2.26
N ARG A 86 -5.10 8.83 -2.80
CA ARG A 86 -4.30 9.92 -2.22
C ARG A 86 -4.50 10.11 -0.71
N PRO A 87 -5.73 10.35 -0.21
CA PRO A 87 -5.93 10.60 1.22
C PRO A 87 -5.37 9.46 2.07
N LEU A 88 -5.64 8.20 1.69
CA LEU A 88 -5.08 7.04 2.37
C LEU A 88 -3.55 7.03 2.36
N THR A 89 -2.90 7.22 1.21
CA THR A 89 -1.43 7.18 1.16
C THR A 89 -0.77 8.34 1.89
N ASP A 90 -1.42 9.50 1.92
CA ASP A 90 -0.91 10.69 2.61
C ASP A 90 -0.99 10.44 4.14
N ASP A 91 -2.09 9.86 4.64
CA ASP A 91 -2.26 9.50 6.05
C ASP A 91 -1.33 8.35 6.49
N LEU A 92 -1.13 7.32 5.65
CA LEU A 92 -0.20 6.23 5.96
C LEU A 92 1.27 6.67 5.95
N THR A 93 1.60 7.78 5.30
CA THR A 93 2.99 8.29 5.20
C THR A 93 3.23 9.57 5.97
N GLN A 94 2.44 9.81 7.03
CA GLN A 94 2.66 10.92 7.95
C GLN A 94 4.06 10.85 8.56
N ASP A 95 4.73 12.00 8.64
CA ASP A 95 6.07 12.11 9.23
C ASP A 95 6.04 11.89 10.75
N ASP A 96 4.90 12.19 11.39
CA ASP A 96 4.65 11.91 12.79
C ASP A 96 3.98 10.52 12.93
N PRO A 97 4.66 9.52 13.52
CA PRO A 97 4.09 8.18 13.71
C PRO A 97 2.86 8.16 14.62
N SER A 98 2.63 9.19 15.45
CA SER A 98 1.46 9.27 16.32
C SER A 98 0.20 9.74 15.60
N GLU A 99 0.36 10.43 14.47
CA GLU A 99 -0.72 10.85 13.58
C GLU A 99 -1.01 9.82 12.48
N GLN A 100 -0.17 8.78 12.39
CA GLN A 100 -0.35 7.68 11.46
C GLN A 100 -1.49 6.76 11.94
N PRO A 101 -2.44 6.38 11.06
CA PRO A 101 -3.46 5.42 11.43
C PRO A 101 -2.83 4.05 11.68
N ASN A 102 -3.38 3.28 12.62
CA ASN A 102 -3.02 1.86 12.72
C ASN A 102 -3.60 1.06 11.54
N ILE A 103 -3.24 -0.22 11.43
CA ILE A 103 -3.65 -1.04 10.27
C ILE A 103 -5.17 -1.23 10.18
N ASP A 104 -5.89 -1.30 11.31
CA ASP A 104 -7.35 -1.45 11.32
C ASP A 104 -8.03 -0.17 10.84
N GLU A 105 -7.54 0.99 11.30
CA GLU A 105 -7.98 2.31 10.84
C GLU A 105 -7.69 2.51 9.35
N ALA A 106 -6.50 2.10 8.88
CA ALA A 106 -6.14 2.15 7.47
C ALA A 106 -7.08 1.30 6.60
N VAL A 107 -7.44 0.09 7.05
CA VAL A 107 -8.40 -0.78 6.36
C VAL A 107 -9.80 -0.16 6.35
N ALA A 108 -10.23 0.44 7.46
CA ALA A 108 -11.51 1.15 7.55
C ALA A 108 -11.55 2.35 6.60
N GLN A 109 -10.50 3.17 6.56
CA GLN A 109 -10.36 4.29 5.62
C GLN A 109 -10.39 3.82 4.16
N PHE A 110 -9.65 2.75 3.84
CA PHE A 110 -9.65 2.17 2.50
C PHE A 110 -11.05 1.70 2.09
N THR A 111 -11.76 1.01 2.99
CA THR A 111 -13.13 0.56 2.77
C THR A 111 -14.06 1.74 2.50
N ALA A 112 -13.99 2.80 3.31
CA ALA A 112 -14.78 4.01 3.12
C ALA A 112 -14.50 4.70 1.78
N ILE A 113 -13.24 4.71 1.33
CA ILE A 113 -12.87 5.20 -0.01
C ILE A 113 -13.48 4.34 -1.11
N LEU A 114 -13.52 3.02 -0.95
CA LEU A 114 -14.12 2.12 -1.94
C LEU A 114 -15.64 2.27 -2.02
N ASP A 115 -16.31 2.49 -0.89
CA ASP A 115 -17.77 2.59 -0.81
C ASP A 115 -18.32 3.80 -1.57
N ILE A 116 -17.56 4.88 -1.65
CA ILE A 116 -17.96 6.09 -2.41
C ILE A 116 -17.68 5.99 -3.91
N LEU A 117 -16.97 4.95 -4.37
CA LEU A 117 -16.60 4.79 -5.77
C LEU A 117 -17.61 3.91 -6.52
N PRO A 118 -18.07 4.34 -7.72
CA PRO A 118 -18.95 3.49 -8.50
C PRO A 118 -18.19 2.24 -8.98
N SER A 119 -18.85 1.08 -8.97
CA SER A 119 -18.21 -0.19 -9.35
C SER A 119 -17.62 -0.18 -10.77
N SER A 120 -18.15 0.66 -11.67
CA SER A 120 -17.59 0.88 -13.00
C SER A 120 -16.18 1.45 -12.94
N LYS A 121 -15.91 2.38 -12.03
CA LYS A 121 -14.60 3.02 -11.85
C LYS A 121 -13.55 2.04 -11.34
N LEU A 122 -13.94 1.16 -10.40
CA LEU A 122 -13.09 0.08 -9.88
C LEU A 122 -12.77 -1.01 -10.91
N ARG A 123 -13.56 -1.11 -11.99
CA ARG A 123 -13.42 -2.12 -13.05
C ARG A 123 -12.87 -1.57 -14.35
N THR A 124 -12.52 -0.27 -14.39
CA THR A 124 -11.92 0.35 -15.58
C THR A 124 -10.54 -0.27 -15.83
N SER A 125 -10.33 -0.78 -17.04
CA SER A 125 -9.03 -1.35 -17.43
C SER A 125 -7.96 -0.26 -17.55
N PHE A 126 -6.71 -0.58 -17.19
CA PHE A 126 -5.53 0.29 -17.27
C PHE A 126 -5.03 0.53 -18.71
N ILE A 127 -5.91 0.46 -19.72
CA ILE A 127 -5.47 0.57 -21.10
C ILE A 127 -5.25 2.06 -21.39
N SER A 128 -3.97 2.42 -21.59
CA SER A 128 -3.58 3.68 -22.22
C SER A 128 -4.31 3.75 -23.55
N ASN A 129 -5.19 4.75 -23.71
CA ASN A 129 -5.57 5.17 -25.05
C ASN A 129 -4.30 5.77 -25.67
N LYS A 130 -3.54 4.96 -26.40
CA LYS A 130 -2.69 5.49 -27.46
C LYS A 130 -3.63 6.14 -28.48
N GLN A 131 -3.75 7.46 -28.42
CA GLN A 131 -4.15 8.26 -29.58
C GLN A 131 -2.91 8.53 -30.43
#